data_AF-A0A8K1D0Q9-F1
#
_entry.id   AF-A0A8K1D0Q9-F1
#
_cell.length_a   1.000
_cell.length_b   1.000
_cell.length_c   1.000
_cell.angle_alpha   90.00
_cell.angle_beta   90.00
_cell.angle_gamma   90.00
#
_symmetry.space_group_name_H-M   'P 1'
#
loop_
_entity.id
_entity.type
_entity.pdbx_description
1 polymer ?
#
loop_
_entity_poly.entity_id
_entity_poly.type
_entity_poly.pdbx_seq_one_letter_code
_entity_poly.pdbx_strand_id
1 'polypeptide(L)'
;MVKEPDFLRHVVSKVLSPNIIDSKRLDEARRILGEAEVKYNFSSYGGDPKKIIDFLLSPDFTELSLILGMDITKKLLNAIKDNYKDEDIIKTAEKILKEIDGYLEDINESNITLTVNKKYF
;
A
#
# COMPACT_ATOMS: atom_id res chain seq x y z
N MET A 1 12.66 -9.87 -23.30
CA MET A 1 12.33 -10.13 -21.88
C MET A 1 11.68 -8.88 -21.33
N VAL A 2 10.42 -8.96 -20.92
CA VAL A 2 9.77 -7.84 -20.22
C VAL A 2 10.40 -7.79 -18.83
N LYS A 3 11.16 -6.73 -18.56
CA LYS A 3 11.80 -6.54 -17.27
C LYS A 3 10.75 -5.90 -16.36
N GLU A 4 10.27 -6.63 -15.36
CA GLU A 4 9.37 -6.07 -14.34
C GLU A 4 10.04 -4.86 -13.66
N PRO A 5 9.26 -3.86 -13.22
CA PRO A 5 9.80 -2.63 -12.65
C PRO A 5 10.58 -2.92 -11.37
N ASP A 6 11.61 -2.11 -11.10
CA ASP A 6 12.22 -2.04 -9.78
C ASP A 6 11.21 -1.41 -8.81
N PHE A 7 10.82 -2.15 -7.77
CA PHE A 7 9.78 -1.72 -6.84
C PHE A 7 10.15 -0.42 -6.12
N LEU A 8 11.36 -0.31 -5.58
CA LEU A 8 11.78 0.88 -4.84
C LEU A 8 11.97 2.09 -5.78
N ARG A 9 12.61 1.88 -6.92
CA ARG A 9 12.96 2.98 -7.84
C ARG A 9 11.80 3.45 -8.69
N HIS A 10 10.94 2.54 -9.15
CA HIS A 10 9.90 2.88 -10.14
C HIS A 10 8.51 2.95 -9.53
N VAL A 11 8.23 2.30 -8.40
CA VAL A 11 6.92 2.32 -7.75
C VAL A 11 6.94 3.23 -6.53
N VAL A 12 7.76 2.90 -5.53
CA VAL A 12 7.84 3.65 -4.27
C VAL A 12 8.25 5.11 -4.50
N SER A 13 9.25 5.36 -5.34
CA SER A 13 9.74 6.72 -5.59
C SER A 13 8.68 7.62 -6.26
N LYS A 14 7.79 7.07 -7.10
CA LYS A 14 6.68 7.82 -7.71
C LYS A 14 5.61 8.21 -6.70
N VAL A 15 5.50 7.46 -5.61
CA VAL A 15 4.48 7.67 -4.59
C VAL A 15 5.02 8.52 -3.45
N LEU A 16 6.20 8.24 -2.93
CA LEU A 16 6.70 8.95 -1.76
C LEU A 16 7.27 10.33 -2.08
N SER A 17 7.88 10.53 -3.26
CA SER A 17 8.51 11.82 -3.61
C SER A 17 7.54 13.00 -3.77
N PRO A 18 6.36 12.85 -4.41
CA PRO A 18 5.43 13.97 -4.59
C PRO A 18 4.48 14.21 -3.41
N ASN A 19 4.40 13.30 -2.44
CA ASN A 19 3.50 13.45 -1.29
C ASN A 19 4.20 14.15 -0.13
N ILE A 20 3.48 15.08 0.53
CA ILE A 20 3.97 15.74 1.74
C ILE A 20 3.84 14.74 2.90
N ILE A 21 4.94 14.07 3.22
CA ILE A 21 5.11 13.17 4.35
C ILE A 21 6.15 13.82 5.26
N ASP A 22 5.94 13.83 6.58
CA ASP A 22 6.99 14.28 7.48
C ASP A 22 8.21 13.35 7.38
N SER A 23 9.40 13.92 7.59
CA SER A 23 10.66 13.22 7.35
C SER A 23 10.79 11.94 8.17
N LYS A 24 10.24 11.91 9.39
CA LYS A 24 10.32 10.74 10.26
C LYS A 24 9.50 9.56 9.72
N ARG A 25 8.26 9.82 9.30
CA ARG A 25 7.41 8.80 8.66
C ARG A 25 7.98 8.35 7.32
N LEU A 26 8.57 9.27 6.55
CA LEU A 26 9.20 8.96 5.28
C LEU A 26 10.42 8.03 5.44
N ASP A 27 11.30 8.34 6.39
CA ASP A 27 12.48 7.51 6.65
C ASP A 27 12.10 6.13 7.16
N GLU A 28 11.09 6.05 8.03
CA GLU A 28 10.61 4.76 8.52
C GLU A 28 9.93 3.93 7.43
N ALA A 29 9.10 4.56 6.58
CA ALA A 29 8.51 3.88 5.44
C ALA A 29 9.57 3.33 4.49
N ARG A 30 10.65 4.09 4.23
CA ARG A 30 11.78 3.64 3.42
C ARG A 30 12.52 2.47 4.05
N ARG A 31 12.69 2.49 5.39
CA ARG A 31 13.31 1.38 6.14
C ARG A 31 12.51 0.09 5.96
N ILE A 32 11.20 0.12 6.22
CA ILE A 32 10.31 -1.04 6.08
C ILE A 32 10.31 -1.55 4.63
N LEU A 33 10.22 -0.65 3.65
CA LEU A 33 10.22 -1.04 2.23
C LEU A 33 11.54 -1.71 1.81
N GLY A 34 12.68 -1.20 2.29
CA GLY A 34 13.98 -1.80 2.04
C GLY A 34 14.15 -3.17 2.71
N GLU A 35 13.71 -3.30 3.96
CA GLU A 35 13.73 -4.59 4.68
C GLU A 35 12.80 -5.61 4.03
N ALA A 36 11.62 -5.18 3.58
CA ALA A 36 10.66 -6.03 2.89
C ALA A 36 11.20 -6.55 1.56
N GLU A 37 11.84 -5.71 0.74
CA GLU A 37 12.40 -6.18 -0.55
C GLU A 37 13.43 -7.30 -0.33
N VAL A 38 14.26 -7.19 0.70
CA VAL A 38 15.24 -8.23 1.06
C VAL A 38 14.55 -9.46 1.65
N LYS A 39 13.64 -9.27 2.60
CA LYS A 39 12.95 -10.35 3.34
C LYS A 39 12.09 -11.21 2.43
N TYR A 40 11.31 -10.59 1.56
CA TYR A 40 10.40 -11.27 0.63
C TYR A 40 11.07 -11.57 -0.72
N ASN A 41 12.25 -11.01 -0.99
CA ASN A 41 13.04 -11.23 -2.20
C ASN A 41 12.25 -10.97 -3.50
N PHE A 42 11.50 -9.86 -3.54
CA PHE A 42 10.71 -9.46 -4.73
C PHE A 42 11.43 -8.48 -5.66
N SER A 43 12.75 -8.32 -5.49
CA SER A 43 13.55 -7.43 -6.33
C SER A 43 13.62 -7.90 -7.78
N SER A 44 13.50 -6.96 -8.71
CA SER A 44 13.67 -7.23 -10.16
C SER A 44 15.13 -7.45 -10.58
N TYR A 45 16.11 -7.32 -9.66
CA TYR A 45 17.55 -7.52 -9.90
C TYR A 45 18.12 -8.80 -9.28
N GLY A 46 17.32 -9.87 -9.20
CA GLY A 46 17.77 -11.18 -8.70
C GLY A 46 16.79 -11.88 -7.77
N GLY A 47 15.63 -11.30 -7.52
CA GLY A 47 14.51 -11.92 -6.82
C GLY A 47 13.40 -12.36 -7.77
N ASP A 48 12.23 -12.62 -7.19
CA ASP A 48 11.00 -12.97 -7.90
C ASP A 48 9.95 -11.87 -7.69
N PRO A 49 9.70 -11.01 -8.69
CA PRO A 49 8.71 -9.93 -8.59
C PRO A 49 7.31 -10.38 -8.12
N LYS A 50 6.92 -11.64 -8.33
CA LYS A 50 5.64 -12.17 -7.82
C LYS A 50 5.55 -12.17 -6.29
N LYS A 51 6.68 -12.27 -5.60
CA LYS A 51 6.72 -12.27 -4.12
C LYS A 51 6.35 -10.93 -3.49
N ILE A 52 6.09 -9.89 -4.29
CA ILE A 52 5.43 -8.69 -3.78
C ILE A 52 4.05 -9.02 -3.20
N ILE A 53 3.37 -10.06 -3.69
CA ILE A 53 2.10 -10.55 -3.14
C ILE A 53 2.28 -10.95 -1.67
N ASP A 54 3.36 -11.68 -1.36
CA ASP A 54 3.67 -12.10 0.02
C ASP A 54 3.87 -10.89 0.93
N PHE A 55 4.52 -9.84 0.42
CA PHE A 55 4.66 -8.58 1.14
C PHE A 55 3.31 -7.88 1.33
N LEU A 56 2.51 -7.71 0.28
CA LEU A 56 1.21 -7.04 0.33
C LEU A 56 0.23 -7.69 1.32
N LEU A 57 0.33 -9.00 1.50
CA LEU A 57 -0.50 -9.78 2.44
C LEU A 57 0.13 -9.91 3.84
N SER A 58 1.28 -9.28 4.08
CA SER A 58 2.03 -9.43 5.33
C SER A 58 1.69 -8.39 6.40
N PRO A 59 2.03 -8.67 7.68
CA PRO A 59 2.02 -7.66 8.74
C PRO A 59 2.88 -6.44 8.42
N ASP A 60 4.01 -6.62 7.72
CA ASP A 60 4.92 -5.53 7.38
C ASP A 60 4.24 -4.49 6.47
N PHE A 61 3.36 -4.92 5.56
CA PHE A 61 2.57 -4.00 4.73
C PHE A 61 1.47 -3.29 5.52
N THR A 62 0.92 -3.96 6.53
CA THR A 62 -0.04 -3.34 7.47
C THR A 62 0.65 -2.23 8.26
N GLU A 63 1.84 -2.50 8.81
CA GLU A 63 2.67 -1.52 9.51
C GLU A 63 3.03 -0.33 8.60
N LEU A 64 3.49 -0.60 7.39
CA LEU A 64 3.76 0.44 6.39
C LEU A 64 2.52 1.30 6.15
N SER A 65 1.34 0.69 6.05
CA SER A 65 0.10 1.41 5.78
C SER A 65 -0.33 2.32 6.93
N LEU A 66 -0.06 1.93 8.17
CA LEU A 66 -0.26 2.80 9.34
C LEU A 66 0.69 4.00 9.32
N ILE A 67 1.95 3.78 8.93
CA ILE A 67 2.95 4.84 8.82
C ILE A 67 2.64 5.78 7.66
N LEU A 68 2.22 5.28 6.50
CA LEU A 68 1.92 6.13 5.34
C LEU A 68 0.56 6.83 5.45
N GLY A 69 -0.39 6.22 6.15
CA GLY A 69 -1.79 6.63 6.13
C GLY A 69 -2.50 6.17 4.85
N MET A 70 -3.82 6.04 4.94
CA MET A 70 -4.63 5.38 3.91
C MET A 70 -4.53 6.01 2.53
N ASP A 71 -4.48 7.35 2.42
CA ASP A 71 -4.38 8.03 1.12
C ASP A 71 -3.09 7.66 0.37
N ILE A 72 -1.97 7.59 1.08
CA ILE A 72 -0.68 7.28 0.48
C ILE A 72 -0.56 5.77 0.21
N THR A 73 -1.10 4.93 1.11
CA THR A 73 -1.25 3.49 0.86
C THR A 73 -2.04 3.21 -0.42
N LYS A 74 -3.17 3.88 -0.63
CA LYS A 74 -3.96 3.76 -1.86
C LYS A 74 -3.18 4.19 -3.09
N LYS A 75 -2.41 5.28 -3.01
CA LYS A 75 -1.52 5.71 -4.10
C LYS A 75 -0.43 4.66 -4.39
N LEU A 76 0.11 4.02 -3.36
CA LEU A 76 1.07 2.94 -3.51
C LEU A 76 0.48 1.72 -4.22
N LEU A 77 -0.72 1.28 -3.81
CA LEU A 77 -1.43 0.17 -4.44
C LEU A 77 -1.78 0.47 -5.90
N ASN A 78 -2.22 1.69 -6.22
CA ASN A 78 -2.45 2.10 -7.61
C ASN A 78 -1.15 2.12 -8.42
N ALA A 79 -0.05 2.62 -7.86
CA ALA A 79 1.24 2.58 -8.54
C ALA A 79 1.72 1.14 -8.79
N ILE A 80 1.42 0.18 -7.91
CA ILE A 80 1.69 -1.24 -8.16
C ILE A 80 0.89 -1.72 -9.38
N LYS A 81 -0.42 -1.46 -9.42
CA LYS A 81 -1.27 -1.84 -10.56
C LYS A 81 -0.78 -1.26 -11.89
N ASP A 82 -0.33 -0.01 -11.89
CA ASP A 82 0.07 0.70 -13.10
C ASP A 82 1.43 0.23 -13.66
N ASN A 83 2.28 -0.37 -12.83
CA ASN A 83 3.66 -0.69 -13.21
C ASN A 83 3.90 -2.21 -13.36
N TYR A 84 3.15 -3.06 -12.67
CA TYR A 84 3.24 -4.52 -12.80
C TYR A 84 2.33 -5.04 -13.90
N LYS A 85 2.78 -6.07 -14.63
CA LYS A 85 1.95 -6.72 -15.67
C LYS A 85 1.31 -8.02 -15.22
N ASP A 86 1.81 -8.59 -14.13
CA ASP A 86 1.30 -9.87 -13.62
C ASP A 86 -0.11 -9.71 -13.04
N GLU A 87 -1.04 -10.53 -13.52
CA GLU A 87 -2.44 -10.46 -13.11
C GLU A 87 -2.66 -10.76 -11.63
N ASP A 88 -1.86 -11.64 -11.01
CA ASP A 88 -2.04 -12.02 -9.61
C ASP A 88 -1.65 -10.86 -8.70
N ILE A 89 -0.59 -10.13 -9.06
CA ILE A 89 -0.16 -8.91 -8.37
C ILE A 89 -1.25 -7.83 -8.47
N ILE A 90 -1.78 -7.60 -9.67
CA ILE A 90 -2.84 -6.61 -9.91
C ILE A 90 -4.10 -6.97 -9.10
N LYS A 91 -4.57 -8.23 -9.17
CA LYS A 91 -5.75 -8.71 -8.43
C LYS A 91 -5.56 -8.58 -6.93
N THR A 92 -4.37 -8.87 -6.41
CA THR A 92 -4.05 -8.70 -5.00
C THR A 92 -4.14 -7.24 -4.58
N ALA A 93 -3.51 -6.33 -5.34
CA ALA A 93 -3.57 -4.90 -5.06
C ALA A 93 -5.01 -4.36 -5.11
N GLU A 94 -5.83 -4.82 -6.07
CA GLU A 94 -7.25 -4.45 -6.16
C GLU A 94 -8.08 -4.96 -4.99
N LYS A 95 -7.83 -6.18 -4.54
CA LYS A 95 -8.51 -6.74 -3.37
C LYS A 95 -8.24 -5.88 -2.13
N ILE A 96 -6.98 -5.54 -1.88
CA ILE A 96 -6.59 -4.70 -0.73
C ILE A 96 -7.19 -3.29 -0.85
N LEU A 97 -7.20 -2.69 -2.04
CA LEU A 97 -7.87 -1.41 -2.27
C LEU A 97 -9.36 -1.46 -1.90
N LYS A 98 -10.07 -2.48 -2.36
CA LYS A 98 -11.50 -2.68 -2.04
C LYS A 98 -11.73 -2.91 -0.55
N GLU A 99 -10.85 -3.66 0.12
CA GLU A 99 -10.92 -3.84 1.57
C GLU A 99 -10.78 -2.50 2.29
N ILE A 100 -9.77 -1.69 1.93
CA ILE A 100 -9.58 -0.35 2.51
C ILE A 100 -10.81 0.54 2.25
N ASP A 101 -11.39 0.49 1.06
CA ASP A 101 -12.59 1.28 0.72
C ASP A 101 -13.85 0.79 1.45
N GLY A 102 -14.07 -0.53 1.52
CA GLY A 102 -15.20 -1.12 2.23
C GLY A 102 -15.16 -0.84 3.74
N TYR A 103 -13.98 -0.90 4.36
CA TYR A 103 -13.82 -0.49 5.75
C TYR A 103 -14.20 1.00 5.97
N LEU A 104 -13.93 1.88 4.99
CA LEU A 104 -14.31 3.28 5.08
C LEU A 104 -15.82 3.50 4.90
N GLU A 105 -16.48 2.71 4.03
CA GLU A 105 -17.94 2.74 3.87
C GLU A 105 -18.66 2.33 5.16
N ASP A 106 -18.25 1.21 5.78
CA ASP A 106 -18.83 0.72 7.04
C ASP A 106 -18.62 1.69 8.22
N ILE A 107 -17.44 2.33 8.29
CA ILE A 107 -17.14 3.34 9.33
C ILE A 107 -17.96 4.62 9.11
N ASN A 108 -18.19 5.04 7.85
CA ASN A 108 -18.99 6.21 7.56
C ASN A 108 -20.48 5.98 7.90
N GLU A 109 -21.04 4.82 7.57
CA GLU A 109 -22.42 4.46 7.96
C GLU A 109 -22.61 4.40 9.48
N SER A 110 -21.62 3.84 10.19
CA SER A 110 -21.61 3.77 11.65
C SER A 110 -21.57 5.16 12.31
N ASN A 111 -20.77 6.08 11.77
CA ASN A 111 -20.64 7.45 12.30
C ASN A 111 -21.87 8.33 12.02
N ILE A 112 -22.55 8.14 10.88
CA ILE A 112 -23.81 8.83 10.58
C ILE A 112 -24.87 8.42 11.62
N THR A 113 -25.00 7.13 11.92
CA THR A 113 -26.00 6.60 12.87
C THR A 113 -25.79 7.12 14.30
N LEU A 114 -24.53 7.32 14.73
CA LEU A 114 -24.20 7.91 16.04
C LEU A 114 -24.46 9.42 16.12
N THR A 115 -24.29 10.13 15.00
CA THR A 115 -24.50 11.59 14.96
C THR A 115 -25.99 11.94 14.98
N VAL A 116 -26.85 11.10 14.38
CA VAL A 116 -28.31 11.30 14.40
C VAL A 116 -28.89 11.07 15.81
N ASN A 117 -28.33 10.15 16.59
CA ASN A 117 -28.82 9.84 17.95
C ASN A 117 -28.39 10.83 19.04
N LYS A 118 -27.44 11.75 18.77
CA LYS A 118 -27.02 12.78 19.74
C LYS A 118 -27.83 14.08 19.72
N LYS A 119 -28.90 14.15 18.92
CA LYS A 119 -29.74 15.36 18.82
C LYS A 119 -31.01 15.36 19.68
N TYR A 120 -31.20 14.36 20.54
CA TYR A 120 -32.36 14.27 21.42
C TYR A 120 -31.99 13.81 22.83
N PHE A 121 -31.30 14.64 23.60
CA PHE A 121 -31.38 14.68 25.07
C PHE A 121 -31.08 16.10 25.54
#